data_AF-A0A955QTL1-F1
#
_entry.id   AF-A0A955QTL1-F1
#
_cell.length_a   1.000
_cell.length_b   1.000
_cell.length_c   1.000
_cell.angle_alpha   90.00
_cell.angle_beta   90.00
_cell.angle_gamma   90.00
#
_symmetry.space_group_name_H-M   'P 1'
#
loop_
_entity.id
_entity.type
_entity.pdbx_description
1 polymer ?
#
loop_
_entity_poly.entity_id
_entity_poly.type
_entity_poly.pdbx_seq_one_letter_code
_entity_poly.pdbx_strand_id
1 'polypeptide(L)'
;MNFKDAGLPPGEKVDFEQFDVFGIMGLPWQWDLSPDWSARVRLYGSAGVIRGARDLGFITTVTPGLAATNKSWNLTFDIAAGGALISDWEYGRQDVGGPFQFIGHLGVTYHLPWNLAVGYRFHHMSDAMIYGKSRGTDLHMIEFSYYFEGL
;
A
#
# COMPACT_ATOMS: atom_id res chain seq x y z
N MET A 1 -12.56 -17.60 30.32
CA MET A 1 -12.84 -17.21 28.92
C MET A 1 -11.70 -17.69 28.06
N ASN A 2 -11.98 -18.48 27.03
CA ASN A 2 -10.98 -18.95 26.08
C ASN A 2 -10.85 -17.90 24.97
N PHE A 3 -9.72 -17.19 24.90
CA PHE A 3 -9.48 -16.11 23.94
C PHE A 3 -9.41 -16.58 22.48
N LYS A 4 -9.49 -17.89 22.22
CA LYS A 4 -9.38 -18.49 20.89
C LYS A 4 -10.55 -18.15 19.95
N ASP A 5 -11.71 -17.80 20.50
CA ASP A 5 -12.96 -17.54 19.76
C ASP A 5 -13.34 -16.04 19.68
N ALA A 6 -12.50 -15.13 20.17
CA ALA A 6 -12.81 -13.71 20.27
C ALA A 6 -12.64 -12.92 18.94
N GLY A 7 -12.47 -13.61 17.81
CA GLY A 7 -12.16 -12.96 16.52
C GLY A 7 -10.80 -12.25 16.49
N LEU A 8 -9.96 -12.44 17.52
CA LEU A 8 -8.64 -11.86 17.58
C LEU A 8 -7.71 -12.58 16.58
N PRO A 9 -6.89 -11.83 15.83
CA PRO A 9 -5.90 -12.41 14.94
C PRO A 9 -4.95 -13.33 15.74
N PRO A 10 -4.40 -14.38 15.11
CA PRO A 10 -3.38 -15.25 15.72
C PRO A 10 -2.29 -14.44 16.45
N GLY A 11 -1.86 -14.89 17.62
CA GLY A 11 -0.94 -14.13 18.49
C GLY A 11 0.50 -14.08 18.00
N GLU A 12 0.89 -14.97 17.08
CA GLU A 12 2.24 -14.99 16.49
C GLU A 12 2.39 -13.82 15.52
N LYS A 13 3.43 -13.02 15.74
CA LYS A 13 3.72 -11.80 14.98
C LYS A 13 5.14 -11.87 14.46
N VAL A 14 5.28 -11.72 13.14
CA VAL A 14 6.55 -11.58 12.43
C VAL A 14 6.68 -10.12 11.98
N ASP A 15 7.91 -9.61 12.03
CA ASP A 15 8.23 -8.31 11.42
C ASP A 15 8.52 -8.52 9.93
N PHE A 16 7.92 -7.65 9.12
CA PHE A 16 8.01 -7.71 7.67
C PHE A 16 8.81 -6.53 7.12
N GLU A 17 9.56 -6.81 6.07
CA GLU A 17 10.28 -5.80 5.29
C GLU A 17 9.90 -5.97 3.82
N GLN A 18 9.56 -4.88 3.15
CA GLN A 18 9.18 -4.90 1.75
C GLN A 18 9.96 -3.86 0.95
N PHE A 19 10.37 -4.24 -0.26
CA PHE A 19 11.06 -3.38 -1.21
C PHE A 19 10.40 -3.49 -2.58
N ASP A 20 9.93 -2.36 -3.08
CA ASP A 20 9.13 -2.29 -4.30
C ASP A 20 9.74 -1.33 -5.33
N VAL A 21 9.56 -1.68 -6.60
CA VAL A 21 9.47 -0.69 -7.67
C VAL A 21 7.99 -0.40 -7.90
N PHE A 22 7.63 0.88 -8.00
CA PHE A 22 6.23 1.29 -8.09
C PHE A 22 6.01 2.32 -9.19
N GLY A 23 4.75 2.44 -9.59
CA GLY A 23 4.26 3.43 -10.54
C GLY A 23 2.90 3.96 -10.11
N ILE A 24 2.69 5.25 -10.36
CA ILE A 24 1.44 5.94 -10.05
C ILE A 24 0.95 6.62 -11.33
N MET A 25 -0.24 6.26 -11.79
CA MET A 25 -0.86 6.80 -12.98
C MET A 25 -2.06 7.66 -12.61
N GLY A 26 -2.06 8.91 -13.06
CA GLY A 26 -3.27 9.75 -13.01
C GLY A 26 -4.30 9.29 -14.03
N LEU A 27 -5.53 9.04 -13.59
CA LEU A 27 -6.67 8.73 -14.46
C LEU A 27 -7.40 10.03 -14.86
N PRO A 28 -8.25 10.01 -15.91
CA PRO A 28 -8.84 11.24 -16.46
C PRO A 28 -9.85 11.94 -15.53
N TRP A 29 -10.29 11.27 -14.46
CA TRP A 29 -11.22 11.86 -13.49
C TRP A 29 -10.46 12.75 -12.51
N GLN A 30 -10.66 14.06 -12.67
CA GLN A 30 -10.06 15.09 -11.84
C GLN A 30 -11.05 16.21 -11.57
N TRP A 31 -10.84 16.91 -10.45
CA TRP A 31 -11.67 18.01 -10.00
C TRP A 31 -10.81 19.10 -9.37
N ASP A 32 -11.11 20.35 -9.71
CA ASP A 32 -10.61 21.50 -8.96
C ASP A 32 -11.56 21.75 -7.79
N LEU A 33 -11.07 21.58 -6.56
CA LEU A 33 -11.87 21.71 -5.34
C LEU A 33 -11.84 23.15 -4.81
N SER A 34 -10.68 23.80 -4.94
CA SER A 34 -10.45 25.21 -4.62
C SER A 34 -9.22 25.69 -5.41
N PRO A 35 -8.83 26.99 -5.33
CA PRO A 35 -7.66 27.49 -6.06
C PRO A 35 -6.37 26.67 -5.83
N ASP A 36 -6.17 26.18 -4.61
CA ASP A 36 -4.97 25.45 -4.21
C ASP A 36 -5.16 23.93 -4.21
N TRP A 37 -6.40 23.45 -4.12
CA TRP A 37 -6.72 22.03 -3.99
C TRP A 37 -7.28 21.45 -5.28
N SER A 38 -6.69 20.35 -5.71
CA SER A 38 -7.22 19.49 -6.77
C SER A 38 -7.35 18.06 -6.27
N ALA A 39 -8.32 17.31 -6.80
CA ALA A 39 -8.45 15.89 -6.59
C ALA A 39 -8.34 15.14 -7.91
N ARG A 40 -7.77 13.93 -7.88
CA ARG A 40 -7.65 13.07 -9.06
C ARG A 40 -7.78 11.60 -8.65
N VAL A 41 -8.46 10.81 -9.47
CA VAL A 41 -8.42 9.35 -9.36
C VAL A 41 -7.07 8.86 -9.87
N ARG A 42 -6.38 8.01 -9.11
CA ARG A 42 -5.09 7.43 -9.48
C ARG A 42 -5.14 5.92 -9.44
N LEU A 43 -4.35 5.29 -10.31
CA LEU A 43 -4.03 3.87 -10.23
C LEU A 43 -2.60 3.75 -9.69
N TYR A 44 -2.44 3.00 -8.61
CA TYR A 44 -1.15 2.69 -8.01
C TYR A 44 -0.83 1.23 -8.30
N GLY A 45 0.41 0.97 -8.70
CA GLY A 45 0.89 -0.40 -8.88
C GLY A 45 2.31 -0.56 -8.39
N SER A 46 2.62 -1.73 -7.84
CA SER A 46 3.98 -2.07 -7.43
C SER A 46 4.31 -3.53 -7.72
N ALA A 47 5.61 -3.82 -7.80
CA ALA A 47 6.16 -5.16 -7.80
C ALA A 47 7.46 -5.16 -7.01
N GLY A 48 7.67 -6.19 -6.21
CA GLY A 48 8.75 -6.19 -5.25
C GLY A 48 8.94 -7.51 -4.52
N VAL A 49 9.69 -7.42 -3.43
CA VAL A 49 9.98 -8.53 -2.53
C VAL A 49 9.47 -8.19 -1.14
N ILE A 50 8.85 -9.16 -0.49
CA ILE A 50 8.45 -9.12 0.90
C ILE A 50 9.22 -10.20 1.67
N ARG A 51 9.76 -9.84 2.82
CA ARG A 51 10.54 -10.71 3.70
C ARG A 51 9.90 -10.77 5.07
N GLY A 52 9.78 -11.96 5.63
CA GLY A 52 9.34 -12.19 6.99
C GLY A 52 9.99 -13.46 7.55
N ALA A 53 10.50 -13.42 8.79
CA ALA A 53 11.11 -14.58 9.45
C ALA A 53 12.23 -15.31 8.66
N ARG A 54 12.93 -14.59 7.76
CA ARG A 54 13.96 -15.07 6.80
C ARG A 54 13.41 -15.71 5.52
N ASP A 55 12.10 -15.87 5.40
CA ASP A 55 11.44 -16.30 4.17
C ASP A 55 11.26 -15.10 3.23
N LEU A 56 11.31 -15.35 1.92
CA LEU A 56 11.27 -14.35 0.86
C LEU A 56 10.14 -14.67 -0.11
N GLY A 57 9.22 -13.74 -0.27
CA GLY A 57 8.14 -13.79 -1.24
C GLY A 57 8.27 -12.67 -2.28
N PHE A 58 7.76 -12.93 -3.47
CA PHE A 58 7.39 -11.89 -4.42
C PHE A 58 6.04 -11.29 -4.02
N ILE A 59 5.88 -9.98 -4.20
CA ILE A 59 4.60 -9.29 -4.06
C ILE A 59 4.37 -8.35 -5.23
N THR A 60 3.13 -8.27 -5.68
CA THR A 60 2.66 -7.21 -6.59
C THR A 60 1.34 -6.65 -6.10
N THR A 61 1.13 -5.34 -6.27
CA THR A 61 -0.06 -4.64 -5.82
C THR A 61 -0.67 -3.84 -6.95
N VAL A 62 -1.99 -3.75 -6.97
CA VAL A 62 -2.73 -2.83 -7.84
C VAL A 62 -3.91 -2.26 -7.05
N THR A 63 -3.96 -0.95 -6.90
CA THR A 63 -5.02 -0.26 -6.17
C THR A 63 -5.49 0.98 -6.91
N PRO A 64 -6.77 1.12 -7.26
CA PRO A 64 -7.35 2.41 -7.59
C PRO A 64 -7.60 3.22 -6.32
N GLY A 65 -7.42 4.54 -6.39
CA GLY A 65 -7.61 5.42 -5.25
C GLY A 65 -7.85 6.87 -5.60
N LEU A 66 -8.02 7.68 -4.58
CA LEU A 66 -8.17 9.13 -4.68
C LEU A 66 -6.91 9.80 -4.15
N ALA A 67 -6.48 10.86 -4.84
CA ALA A 67 -5.43 11.74 -4.39
C ALA A 67 -5.93 13.18 -4.35
N ALA A 68 -5.63 13.89 -3.26
CA ALA A 68 -5.87 15.31 -3.10
C ALA A 68 -4.52 16.04 -3.04
N THR A 69 -4.29 16.98 -3.94
CA THR A 69 -3.04 17.74 -4.05
C THR A 69 -3.29 19.19 -3.68
N ASN A 70 -2.49 19.69 -2.74
CA ASN A 70 -2.40 21.10 -2.40
C ASN A 70 -1.15 21.70 -3.03
N LYS A 71 -1.33 22.65 -3.96
CA LYS A 71 -0.24 23.30 -4.68
C LYS A 71 0.63 24.19 -3.77
N SER A 72 -0.01 24.96 -2.89
CA SER A 72 0.68 25.88 -1.97
C SER A 72 1.56 25.16 -0.95
N TRP A 73 1.24 23.91 -0.61
CA TRP A 73 2.01 23.11 0.35
C TRP A 73 3.00 22.16 -0.34
N ASN A 74 2.95 22.03 -1.67
CA ASN A 74 3.66 20.98 -2.42
C ASN A 74 3.39 19.58 -1.85
N LEU A 75 2.14 19.30 -1.46
CA LEU A 75 1.74 18.03 -0.85
C LEU A 75 0.64 17.34 -1.64
N THR A 76 0.73 16.03 -1.77
CA THR A 76 -0.39 15.16 -2.13
C THR A 76 -0.69 14.22 -0.97
N PHE A 77 -1.98 14.09 -0.64
CA PHE A 77 -2.51 13.07 0.25
C PHE A 77 -3.28 12.06 -0.59
N ASP A 78 -3.19 10.77 -0.25
CA ASP A 78 -3.91 9.75 -1.00
C ASP A 78 -4.42 8.59 -0.14
N ILE A 79 -5.47 7.95 -0.65
CA ILE A 79 -6.09 6.75 -0.11
C ILE A 79 -6.47 5.84 -1.26
N ALA A 80 -6.17 4.54 -1.14
CA ALA A 80 -6.57 3.55 -2.13
C ALA A 80 -6.84 2.21 -1.46
N ALA A 81 -7.58 1.36 -2.18
CA ALA A 81 -7.79 -0.03 -1.83
C ALA A 81 -7.86 -0.87 -3.10
N GLY A 82 -7.39 -2.11 -3.02
CA GLY A 82 -7.37 -3.02 -4.15
C GLY A 82 -6.82 -4.39 -3.75
N GLY A 83 -6.02 -4.97 -4.65
CA GLY A 83 -5.50 -6.32 -4.49
C GLY A 83 -3.99 -6.37 -4.44
N ALA A 84 -3.47 -7.35 -3.71
CA ALA A 84 -2.09 -7.81 -3.82
C ALA A 84 -2.06 -9.31 -4.15
N LEU A 85 -1.06 -9.71 -4.91
CA LEU A 85 -0.69 -11.11 -5.09
C LEU A 85 0.66 -11.36 -4.46
N ILE A 86 0.77 -12.43 -3.68
CA ILE A 86 2.00 -12.87 -3.02
C ILE A 86 2.36 -14.29 -3.44
N SER A 87 3.66 -14.56 -3.63
CA SER A 87 4.13 -15.90 -3.98
C SER A 87 4.28 -16.83 -2.77
N ASP A 88 4.34 -16.25 -1.57
CA ASP A 88 4.45 -16.95 -0.31
C ASP A 88 3.51 -16.29 0.71
N TRP A 89 2.90 -17.09 1.56
CA TRP A 89 1.92 -16.66 2.58
C TRP A 89 2.21 -17.27 3.95
N GLU A 90 3.25 -18.10 4.09
CA GLU A 90 3.72 -18.62 5.37
C GLU A 90 5.11 -18.06 5.66
N TYR A 91 5.20 -17.12 6.59
CA TYR A 91 6.47 -16.50 6.98
C TYR A 91 6.83 -16.94 8.39
N GLY A 92 7.73 -17.90 8.51
CA GLY A 92 8.10 -18.55 9.77
C GLY A 92 6.91 -19.25 10.44
N ARG A 93 6.26 -18.56 11.37
CA ARG A 93 5.04 -19.06 12.06
C ARG A 93 3.79 -18.24 11.74
N GLN A 94 3.93 -17.12 11.04
CA GLN A 94 2.80 -16.28 10.69
C GLN A 94 2.27 -16.69 9.32
N ASP A 95 1.03 -17.17 9.32
CA ASP A 95 0.23 -17.39 8.11
C ASP A 95 -0.58 -16.12 7.80
N VAL A 96 -0.34 -15.54 6.62
CA VAL A 96 -1.08 -14.37 6.11
C VAL A 96 -2.28 -14.77 5.23
N GLY A 97 -2.56 -16.07 5.08
CA GLY A 97 -3.78 -16.65 4.54
C GLY A 97 -3.58 -17.38 3.22
N GLY A 98 -3.25 -16.65 2.15
CA GLY A 98 -3.14 -17.23 0.82
C GLY A 98 -2.66 -16.24 -0.24
N PRO A 99 -2.61 -16.66 -1.52
CA PRO A 99 -1.91 -15.93 -2.57
C PRO A 99 -2.53 -14.59 -2.95
N PHE A 100 -3.83 -14.38 -2.69
CA PHE A 100 -4.50 -13.10 -2.89
C PHE A 100 -4.75 -12.40 -1.56
N GLN A 101 -4.55 -11.09 -1.53
CA GLN A 101 -4.78 -10.27 -0.36
C GLN A 101 -5.53 -9.00 -0.76
N PHE A 102 -6.45 -8.55 0.09
CA PHE A 102 -6.93 -7.16 0.04
C PHE A 102 -5.84 -6.26 0.61
N ILE A 103 -5.57 -5.16 -0.08
CA ILE A 103 -4.61 -4.18 0.38
C ILE A 103 -5.22 -2.78 0.33
N GLY A 104 -5.06 -2.04 1.42
CA GLY A 104 -5.43 -0.64 1.53
C GLY A 104 -4.22 0.20 1.92
N HIS A 105 -4.19 1.46 1.50
CA HIS A 105 -3.15 2.39 1.94
C HIS A 105 -3.64 3.81 2.18
N LEU A 106 -2.83 4.52 2.97
CA LEU A 106 -2.89 5.97 3.17
C LEU A 106 -1.50 6.54 2.92
N GLY A 107 -1.42 7.59 2.10
CA GLY A 107 -0.16 8.18 1.65
C GLY A 107 -0.10 9.69 1.86
N VAL A 108 1.12 10.19 2.06
CA VAL A 108 1.48 11.59 1.92
C VAL A 108 2.74 11.70 1.08
N THR A 109 2.74 12.58 0.09
CA THR A 109 3.87 12.83 -0.83
C THR A 109 4.20 14.31 -0.81
N TYR A 110 5.47 14.64 -0.61
CA TYR A 110 6.01 15.98 -0.77
C TYR A 110 6.72 16.10 -2.12
N HIS A 111 6.34 17.11 -2.90
CA HIS A 111 6.88 17.39 -4.22
C HIS A 111 8.08 18.32 -4.10
N LEU A 112 9.21 17.86 -4.62
CA LEU A 112 10.48 18.57 -4.64
C LEU A 112 10.68 19.20 -6.03
N PRO A 113 11.61 20.17 -6.17
CA PRO A 113 12.07 20.61 -7.47
C PRO A 113 12.65 19.44 -8.32
N TRP A 114 12.84 19.69 -9.62
CA TRP A 114 13.42 18.72 -10.57
C TRP A 114 12.63 17.43 -10.73
N ASN A 115 11.30 17.51 -10.61
CA ASN A 115 10.43 16.38 -10.85
C ASN A 115 10.61 15.23 -9.84
N LEU A 116 11.16 15.53 -8.66
CA LEU A 116 11.36 14.55 -7.60
C LEU A 116 10.25 14.62 -6.56
N ALA A 117 9.99 13.51 -5.89
CA ALA A 117 9.09 13.47 -4.76
C ALA A 117 9.54 12.45 -3.71
N VAL A 118 9.24 12.76 -2.46
CA VAL A 118 9.42 11.86 -1.31
C VAL A 118 8.08 11.59 -0.68
N GLY A 119 7.82 10.34 -0.32
CA GLY A 119 6.54 9.93 0.24
C GLY A 119 6.69 9.06 1.47
N TYR A 120 5.61 9.02 2.23
CA TYR A 120 5.38 8.01 3.24
C TYR A 120 4.02 7.39 2.99
N ARG A 121 3.97 6.05 3.07
CA ARG A 121 2.75 5.28 2.86
C ARG A 121 2.59 4.23 3.95
N PHE A 122 1.41 4.18 4.54
CA PHE A 122 0.98 3.07 5.38
C PHE A 122 0.18 2.09 4.55
N HIS A 123 0.53 0.81 4.58
CA HIS A 123 -0.20 -0.29 3.95
C HIS A 123 -0.77 -1.22 5.01
N HIS A 124 -2.02 -1.64 4.81
CA HIS A 124 -2.62 -2.78 5.51
C HIS A 124 -2.98 -3.84 4.49
N MET A 125 -2.54 -5.08 4.72
CA MET A 125 -2.81 -6.24 3.88
C MET A 125 -3.50 -7.35 4.68
N SER A 126 -4.55 -7.94 4.13
CA SER A 126 -5.29 -9.04 4.76
C SER A 126 -6.06 -9.86 3.72
N ASP A 127 -6.21 -11.16 3.94
CA ASP A 127 -7.07 -12.01 3.10
C ASP A 127 -8.56 -11.88 3.44
N ALA A 128 -8.93 -11.06 4.44
CA ALA A 128 -10.29 -10.94 4.95
C ALA A 128 -10.93 -12.30 5.33
N MET A 129 -10.12 -13.24 5.81
CA MET A 129 -10.50 -14.60 6.21
C MET A 129 -11.01 -15.49 5.07
N ILE A 130 -10.78 -15.16 3.79
CA ILE A 130 -11.21 -16.01 2.68
C ILE A 130 -10.47 -17.35 2.63
N TYR A 131 -9.29 -17.46 3.28
CA TYR A 131 -8.53 -18.70 3.43
C TYR A 131 -8.61 -19.29 4.84
N GLY A 132 -9.49 -18.77 5.69
CA GLY A 132 -9.63 -19.18 7.09
C GLY A 132 -8.96 -18.21 8.05
N LYS A 133 -8.50 -18.70 9.20
CA LYS A 133 -7.96 -17.83 10.26
C LYS A 133 -6.51 -17.46 9.95
N SER A 134 -6.32 -16.28 9.37
CA SER A 134 -5.02 -15.70 9.03
C SER A 134 -4.67 -14.50 9.92
N ARG A 135 -3.46 -13.96 9.75
CA ARG A 135 -3.06 -12.67 10.32
C ARG A 135 -2.60 -11.71 9.21
N GLY A 136 -3.29 -10.58 9.09
CA GLY A 136 -2.88 -9.49 8.20
C GLY A 136 -1.53 -8.86 8.59
N THR A 137 -0.99 -8.07 7.68
CA THR A 137 0.31 -7.41 7.82
C THR A 137 0.20 -5.91 7.57
N ASP A 138 0.86 -5.13 8.42
CA ASP A 138 0.96 -3.69 8.31
C ASP A 138 2.39 -3.30 7.89
N LEU A 139 2.51 -2.39 6.94
CA LEU A 139 3.80 -1.93 6.42
C LEU A 139 3.88 -0.40 6.42
N HIS A 140 5.05 0.10 6.81
CA HIS A 140 5.40 1.51 6.75
C HIS A 140 6.43 1.69 5.63
N MET A 141 6.05 2.35 4.55
CA MET A 141 6.87 2.52 3.35
C MET A 141 7.37 3.95 3.25
N ILE A 142 8.65 4.11 2.90
CA ILE A 142 9.23 5.38 2.48
C ILE A 142 9.41 5.32 0.97
N GLU A 143 8.95 6.34 0.28
CA GLU A 143 8.93 6.40 -1.17
C GLU A 143 9.89 7.47 -1.67
N PHE A 144 10.61 7.14 -2.74
CA PHE A 144 11.37 8.09 -3.53
C PHE A 144 10.94 7.92 -4.99
N SER A 145 10.47 8.99 -5.63
CA SER A 145 9.96 8.90 -7.00
C SER A 145 10.36 10.08 -7.86
N TYR A 146 10.30 9.85 -9.15
CA TYR A 146 10.35 10.87 -10.18
C TYR A 146 8.99 10.95 -10.86
N TYR A 147 8.44 12.16 -11.02
CA TYR A 147 7.16 12.37 -11.70
C TYR A 147 7.37 12.98 -13.09
N PHE A 148 6.72 12.38 -14.08
CA PHE A 148 6.74 12.88 -15.44
C PHE A 148 5.65 13.95 -15.60
N GLU A 149 6.01 15.11 -16.12
CA GLU A 149 5.00 16.05 -16.63
C GLU A 149 4.31 15.39 -17.83
N GLY A 150 2.98 15.49 -17.88
CA GLY A 150 2.22 14.93 -19.00
C GLY A 150 2.57 15.65 -20.30
N LEU A 151 2.74 14.88 -21.39
CA LEU A 151 2.70 15.37 -22.77
C LEU A 151 1.34 16.01 -23.10
#